data_AF-A0A3B8VGL8-F1
#
_entry.id   AF-A0A3B8VGL8-F1
#
_cell.length_a   1.000
_cell.length_b   1.000
_cell.length_c   1.000
_cell.angle_alpha   90.00
_cell.angle_beta   90.00
_cell.angle_gamma   90.00
#
_symmetry.space_group_name_H-M   'P 1'
#
loop_
_entity.id
_entity.type
_entity.pdbx_description
1 polymer ?
#
loop_
_entity_poly.entity_id
_entity_poly.type
_entity_poly.pdbx_seq_one_letter_code
_entity_poly.pdbx_strand_id
1 'polypeptide(L)'
;LKRGAQIVVGTPGRTIDHIKRGTIKLNTLNMLIFDEADEMLNMGFREDMEEILTHINQEIQTVMFSATVPPFIRDIMKRFMKDPVNVTIDKKQMTASKIEQFVIEIRDSLRTEAISRLMDVHNFKLGIVFCNTKVATDSVARDLQARGYSSEVLNGDLNQTQRDKVMSGFRRGQIDLLVATDVAARGIDVEDVDVIFNYEIPTDPEYYVHRIGRTGRAGKAGTSITFSSPSKSRRLRFIENQIKQKLKILPMPSISDVKESRIAIQLKEVQEALESGGLRPYIEQLEPLAESGFSPIEIAGALLKLRADLKGLEEKEAAKSDRKANDGAMVTIKLDVGRQDNVRKGDLVGAIAGESGISSDQIGHINVLKYESFVDINGDVVDKVIAAMSRSNVKGKKVKIVIESQSEKSKQDEARSGGSYGDDRGGRSSYSDDRGGRSSSRGRSSGGDRGRSSGGGDRSRSKRRS
;
A
#
# COMPACT_ATOMS: atom_id res chain seq x y z
N LEU A 1 2.29 22.40 33.96
CA LEU A 1 1.29 23.30 34.60
C LEU A 1 1.66 23.76 36.01
N LYS A 2 2.20 22.92 36.91
CA LYS A 2 2.58 23.36 38.28
C LYS A 2 3.55 24.56 38.35
N ARG A 3 4.38 24.78 37.32
CA ARG A 3 5.29 25.93 37.20
C ARG A 3 4.61 27.22 36.70
N GLY A 4 3.31 27.18 36.41
CA GLY A 4 2.59 28.22 35.66
C GLY A 4 2.77 28.06 34.15
N ALA A 5 1.76 28.46 33.37
CA ALA A 5 1.81 28.54 31.91
C ALA A 5 0.79 29.58 31.44
N GLN A 6 1.21 30.47 30.52
CA GLN A 6 0.36 31.50 29.93
C GLN A 6 -0.36 30.99 28.67
N ILE A 7 0.26 30.06 27.94
CA ILE A 7 -0.29 29.41 26.75
C ILE A 7 -0.28 27.91 26.99
N VAL A 8 -1.39 27.25 26.70
CA VAL A 8 -1.54 25.80 26.80
C VAL A 8 -2.06 25.27 25.47
N VAL A 9 -1.34 24.29 24.91
CA VAL A 9 -1.73 23.57 23.70
C VAL A 9 -1.90 22.11 24.08
N GLY A 10 -3.00 21.48 23.65
CA GLY A 10 -3.29 20.10 23.98
C GLY A 10 -4.44 19.53 23.18
N THR A 11 -4.49 18.20 23.05
CA THR A 11 -5.61 17.50 22.42
C THR A 11 -6.88 17.63 23.27
N PRO A 12 -8.09 17.63 22.67
CA PRO A 12 -9.33 17.90 23.39
C PRO A 12 -9.51 17.03 24.64
N GLY A 13 -9.43 15.70 24.50
CA GLY A 13 -9.57 14.79 25.63
C GLY A 13 -8.56 15.02 26.77
N ARG A 14 -7.30 15.38 26.45
CA ARG A 14 -6.28 15.65 27.49
C ARG A 14 -6.52 17.00 28.17
N THR A 15 -6.98 17.99 27.42
CA THR A 15 -7.37 19.30 27.95
C THR A 15 -8.55 19.15 28.92
N ILE A 16 -9.57 18.37 28.56
CA ILE A 16 -10.72 18.06 29.44
C ILE A 16 -10.27 17.37 30.72
N ASP A 17 -9.40 16.36 30.63
CA ASP A 17 -8.84 15.68 31.81
C ASP A 17 -8.16 16.68 32.77
N HIS A 18 -7.38 17.63 32.24
CA HIS A 18 -6.74 18.65 33.04
C HIS A 18 -7.69 19.70 33.63
N ILE A 19 -8.78 20.04 32.92
CA ILE A 19 -9.88 20.90 33.42
C ILE A 19 -10.60 20.18 34.57
N LYS A 20 -11.02 18.93 34.39
CA LYS A 20 -11.70 18.11 35.41
C LYS A 20 -10.86 17.92 36.67
N ARG A 21 -9.54 17.76 36.53
CA ARG A 21 -8.60 17.67 37.66
C ARG A 21 -8.30 19.01 38.34
N GLY A 22 -8.81 20.13 37.82
CA GLY A 22 -8.54 21.49 38.33
C GLY A 22 -7.09 21.95 38.13
N THR A 23 -6.32 21.26 37.28
CA THR A 23 -4.93 21.61 36.97
C THR A 23 -4.80 22.70 35.90
N ILE A 24 -5.83 22.85 35.06
CA ILE A 24 -6.08 24.04 34.24
C ILE A 24 -7.28 24.76 34.84
N LYS A 25 -7.13 26.06 35.08
CA LYS A 25 -8.22 26.93 35.55
C LYS A 25 -8.58 27.88 34.41
N LEU A 26 -9.85 27.89 34.00
CA LEU A 26 -10.31 28.67 32.85
C LEU A 26 -10.83 30.07 33.23
N ASN A 27 -10.88 30.39 34.52
CA ASN A 27 -11.40 31.66 35.04
C ASN A 27 -10.61 32.90 34.56
N THR A 28 -9.39 32.70 34.05
CA THR A 28 -8.55 33.78 33.50
C THR A 28 -8.22 33.55 32.03
N LEU A 29 -9.00 32.70 31.35
CA LEU A 29 -8.82 32.42 29.93
C LEU A 29 -9.38 33.58 29.12
N ASN A 30 -8.57 34.25 28.31
CA ASN A 30 -9.04 35.34 27.47
C ASN A 30 -9.25 34.93 26.01
N MET A 31 -8.62 33.82 25.59
CA MET A 31 -8.63 33.36 24.21
C MET A 31 -8.64 31.83 24.13
N LEU A 32 -9.46 31.30 23.23
CA LEU A 32 -9.50 29.89 22.85
C LEU A 32 -9.29 29.76 21.35
N ILE A 33 -8.41 28.86 20.93
CA ILE A 33 -8.13 28.60 19.53
C ILE A 33 -8.43 27.12 19.24
N PHE A 34 -9.28 26.87 18.25
CA PHE A 34 -9.42 25.55 17.63
C PHE A 34 -8.66 25.57 16.31
N ASP A 35 -7.57 24.82 16.25
CA ASP A 35 -6.80 24.61 15.03
C ASP A 35 -7.15 23.27 14.39
N GLU A 36 -7.15 23.20 13.06
CA GLU A 36 -7.63 22.03 12.28
C GLU A 36 -8.99 21.51 12.78
N ALA A 37 -9.99 22.39 12.91
CA ALA A 37 -11.26 22.08 13.57
C ALA A 37 -12.05 20.95 12.92
N ASP A 38 -12.05 20.87 11.58
CA ASP A 38 -12.61 19.75 10.82
C ASP A 38 -11.94 18.41 11.14
N GLU A 39 -10.63 18.40 11.33
CA GLU A 39 -9.89 17.19 11.67
C GLU A 39 -10.19 16.69 13.08
N MET A 40 -10.41 17.59 14.03
CA MET A 40 -10.90 17.20 15.36
C MET A 40 -12.23 16.43 15.26
N LEU A 41 -13.09 16.74 14.29
CA LEU A 41 -14.33 15.99 14.06
C LEU A 41 -14.07 14.62 13.48
N ASN A 42 -13.16 14.54 12.50
CA ASN A 42 -12.76 13.27 11.87
C ASN A 42 -12.17 12.30 12.91
N MET A 43 -11.50 12.83 13.93
CA MET A 43 -10.96 12.07 15.07
C MET A 43 -12.00 11.69 16.13
N GLY A 44 -13.25 12.14 16.00
CA GLY A 44 -14.32 11.85 16.94
C GLY A 44 -14.36 12.78 18.16
N PHE A 45 -13.62 13.90 18.17
CA PHE A 45 -13.60 14.86 19.29
C PHE A 45 -14.76 15.85 19.28
N ARG A 46 -15.86 15.50 18.60
CA ARG A 46 -17.05 16.33 18.50
C ARG A 46 -17.60 16.72 19.88
N GLU A 47 -17.81 15.74 20.74
CA GLU A 47 -18.34 15.95 22.09
C GLU A 47 -17.32 16.66 22.98
N ASP A 48 -16.04 16.31 22.83
CA ASP A 48 -14.94 16.91 23.59
C ASP A 48 -14.83 18.43 23.33
N MET A 49 -14.98 18.88 22.07
CA MET A 49 -14.94 20.31 21.74
C MET A 49 -16.07 21.08 22.42
N GLU A 50 -17.30 20.55 22.39
CA GLU A 50 -18.44 21.15 23.10
C GLU A 50 -18.23 21.13 24.61
N GLU A 51 -17.67 20.04 25.15
CA GLU A 51 -17.37 19.93 26.57
C GLU A 51 -16.38 21.03 27.03
N ILE A 52 -15.30 21.26 26.29
CA ILE A 52 -14.35 22.36 26.62
C ILE A 52 -15.07 23.71 26.66
N LEU A 53 -15.93 23.99 25.69
CA LEU A 53 -16.67 25.24 25.59
C LEU A 53 -17.68 25.42 26.72
N THR A 54 -18.30 24.35 27.22
CA THR A 54 -19.25 24.42 28.35
C THR A 54 -18.59 24.71 29.70
N HIS A 55 -17.28 24.50 29.84
CA HIS A 55 -16.54 24.84 31.06
C HIS A 55 -16.12 26.33 31.11
N ILE A 56 -16.39 27.10 30.06
CA ILE A 56 -16.00 28.51 29.94
C ILE A 56 -17.21 29.38 30.29
N ASN A 57 -17.18 29.96 31.49
CA ASN A 57 -18.29 30.76 32.05
C ASN A 57 -18.12 32.28 31.84
N GLN A 58 -17.27 32.70 30.90
CA GLN A 58 -16.96 34.10 30.67
C GLN A 58 -16.84 34.40 29.17
N GLU A 59 -16.99 35.67 28.79
CA GLU A 59 -16.74 36.09 27.42
C GLU A 59 -15.24 36.01 27.11
N ILE A 60 -14.91 35.28 26.05
CA ILE A 60 -13.55 35.10 25.56
C ILE A 60 -13.49 35.34 24.06
N GLN A 61 -12.31 35.61 23.54
CA GLN A 61 -12.06 35.57 22.10
C GLN A 61 -11.93 34.12 21.63
N THR A 62 -12.84 33.67 20.78
CA THR A 62 -12.75 32.35 20.15
C THR A 62 -12.24 32.51 18.71
N VAL A 63 -11.21 31.76 18.35
CA VAL A 63 -10.66 31.70 16.99
C VAL A 63 -10.74 30.26 16.50
N MET A 64 -11.15 30.06 15.25
CA MET A 64 -11.27 28.74 14.65
C MET A 64 -10.62 28.72 13.27
N PHE A 65 -9.67 27.80 13.09
CA PHE A 65 -9.03 27.49 11.83
C PHE A 65 -9.50 26.10 11.36
N SER A 66 -9.87 26.00 10.09
CA SER A 66 -10.40 24.77 9.52
C SER A 66 -10.19 24.76 8.01
N ALA A 67 -9.81 23.61 7.43
CA ALA A 67 -9.64 23.49 5.99
C ALA A 67 -10.99 23.39 5.24
N THR A 68 -12.02 22.93 5.96
CA THR A 68 -13.41 22.77 5.53
C THR A 68 -14.36 23.24 6.63
N VAL A 69 -15.61 23.57 6.26
CA VAL A 69 -16.62 24.06 7.22
C VAL A 69 -17.88 23.18 7.17
N PRO A 70 -17.82 21.94 7.69
CA PRO A 70 -18.96 21.04 7.72
C PRO A 70 -20.08 21.58 8.64
N PRO A 71 -21.32 21.07 8.55
CA PRO A 71 -22.45 21.58 9.32
C PRO A 71 -22.16 21.70 10.82
N PHE A 72 -21.48 20.71 11.40
CA PHE A 72 -21.14 20.74 12.82
C PHE A 72 -20.22 21.89 13.22
N ILE A 73 -19.21 22.22 12.41
CA ILE A 73 -18.37 23.41 12.66
C ILE A 73 -19.25 24.66 12.64
N ARG A 74 -20.17 24.79 11.69
CA ARG A 74 -21.10 25.95 11.64
C ARG A 74 -21.97 26.01 12.89
N ASP A 75 -22.40 24.87 13.41
CA ASP A 75 -23.23 24.81 14.61
C ASP A 75 -22.44 25.25 15.85
N ILE A 76 -21.17 24.81 15.99
CA ILE A 76 -20.28 25.32 17.05
C ILE A 76 -20.08 26.83 16.91
N MET A 77 -19.75 27.31 15.71
CA MET A 77 -19.54 28.74 15.45
C MET A 77 -20.76 29.56 15.86
N LYS A 78 -21.97 29.14 15.46
CA LYS A 78 -23.21 29.85 15.80
C LYS A 78 -23.53 29.83 17.28
N ARG A 79 -23.24 28.72 17.96
CA ARG A 79 -23.65 28.51 19.35
C ARG A 79 -22.66 29.10 20.36
N PHE A 80 -21.37 29.13 20.02
CA PHE A 80 -20.31 29.47 20.97
C PHE A 80 -19.41 30.64 20.55
N MET A 81 -19.52 31.15 19.32
CA MET A 81 -18.79 32.35 18.89
C MET A 81 -19.72 33.55 18.82
N LYS A 82 -19.25 34.70 19.31
CA LYS A 82 -19.96 35.98 19.28
C LYS A 82 -19.46 36.79 18.08
N ASP A 83 -20.36 37.09 17.14
CA ASP A 83 -20.08 37.88 15.92
C ASP A 83 -18.80 37.46 15.16
N PRO A 84 -18.71 36.21 14.67
CA PRO A 84 -17.48 35.71 14.05
C PRO A 84 -17.24 36.35 12.68
N VAL A 85 -16.04 36.91 12.50
CA VAL A 85 -15.56 37.36 11.18
C VAL A 85 -15.04 36.15 10.40
N ASN A 86 -15.67 35.87 9.25
CA ASN A 86 -15.27 34.76 8.38
C ASN A 86 -14.20 35.22 7.38
N VAL A 87 -13.03 34.59 7.44
CA VAL A 87 -11.95 34.77 6.46
C VAL A 87 -11.79 33.48 5.67
N THR A 88 -12.17 33.51 4.40
CA THR A 88 -12.00 32.37 3.49
C THR A 88 -10.85 32.67 2.54
N ILE A 89 -9.85 31.79 2.53
CA ILE A 89 -8.79 31.83 1.53
C ILE A 89 -9.17 30.83 0.44
N ASP A 90 -9.27 31.30 -0.80
CA ASP A 90 -9.48 30.40 -1.93
C ASP A 90 -8.35 29.37 -1.97
N LYS A 91 -8.71 28.08 -1.99
CA LYS A 91 -7.76 26.99 -2.22
C LYS A 91 -7.17 27.19 -3.62
N LYS A 92 -6.07 27.94 -3.75
CA LYS A 92 -5.10 27.67 -4.82
C LYS A 92 -4.83 26.19 -4.67
N GLN A 93 -5.21 25.39 -5.67
CA GLN A 93 -4.93 23.96 -5.67
C GLN A 93 -3.48 23.83 -5.20
N MET A 94 -3.30 23.21 -4.02
CA MET A 94 -1.97 22.84 -3.54
C MET A 94 -1.41 22.02 -4.67
N THR A 95 -0.60 22.66 -5.48
CA THR A 95 -0.13 22.07 -6.71
C THR A 95 0.98 21.19 -6.20
N ALA A 96 0.60 19.95 -5.85
CA ALA A 96 1.49 18.81 -5.73
C ALA A 96 2.30 18.56 -7.03
N SER A 97 2.24 19.50 -7.98
CA SER A 97 3.07 19.67 -9.17
C SER A 97 4.56 19.40 -8.98
N LYS A 98 5.11 19.51 -7.76
CA LYS A 98 6.53 19.19 -7.47
C LYS A 98 6.75 17.88 -6.72
N ILE A 99 5.70 17.19 -6.31
CA ILE A 99 5.81 15.88 -5.66
C ILE A 99 5.53 14.81 -6.71
N GLU A 100 6.50 13.96 -6.97
CA GLU A 100 6.30 12.78 -7.78
C GLU A 100 5.54 11.74 -6.96
N GLN A 101 4.35 11.37 -7.44
CA GLN A 101 3.47 10.46 -6.72
C GLN A 101 3.33 9.16 -7.50
N PHE A 102 3.76 8.07 -6.85
CA PHE A 102 3.78 6.73 -7.39
C PHE A 102 2.84 5.79 -6.64
N VAL A 103 2.38 4.75 -7.34
CA VAL A 103 1.71 3.60 -6.76
C VAL A 103 2.45 2.32 -7.12
N ILE A 104 2.61 1.45 -6.12
CA ILE A 104 3.15 0.10 -6.30
C ILE A 104 2.07 -0.89 -5.88
N GLU A 105 1.65 -1.72 -6.83
CA GLU A 105 0.67 -2.78 -6.58
C GLU A 105 1.37 -4.06 -6.10
N ILE A 106 1.27 -4.33 -4.80
CA ILE A 106 1.92 -5.48 -4.16
C ILE A 106 1.07 -6.06 -3.03
N ARG A 107 1.35 -7.32 -2.69
CA ARG A 107 0.79 -7.97 -1.50
C ARG A 107 1.33 -7.32 -0.23
N ASP A 108 0.50 -7.28 0.82
CA ASP A 108 0.81 -6.64 2.10
C ASP A 108 2.12 -7.19 2.71
N SER A 109 2.36 -8.50 2.58
CA SER A 109 3.57 -9.18 3.09
C SER A 109 4.88 -8.71 2.45
N LEU A 110 4.82 -8.10 1.26
CA LEU A 110 6.00 -7.64 0.52
C LEU A 110 6.27 -6.14 0.70
N ARG A 111 5.39 -5.39 1.38
CA ARG A 111 5.52 -3.93 1.47
C ARG A 111 6.79 -3.49 2.20
N THR A 112 7.13 -4.12 3.33
CA THR A 112 8.37 -3.77 4.04
C THR A 112 9.60 -4.08 3.22
N GLU A 113 9.57 -5.16 2.43
CA GLU A 113 10.64 -5.45 1.47
C GLU A 113 10.73 -4.41 0.36
N ALA A 114 9.59 -3.96 -0.14
CA ALA A 114 9.52 -2.88 -1.13
C ALA A 114 10.13 -1.59 -0.60
N ILE A 115 9.81 -1.19 0.63
CA ILE A 115 10.42 -0.01 1.27
C ILE A 115 11.94 -0.15 1.27
N SER A 116 12.49 -1.27 1.75
CA SER A 116 13.94 -1.49 1.77
C SER A 116 14.57 -1.35 0.37
N ARG A 117 14.00 -2.03 -0.64
CA ARG A 117 14.56 -1.95 -2.00
C ARG A 117 14.48 -0.54 -2.58
N LEU A 118 13.39 0.19 -2.32
CA LEU A 118 13.20 1.55 -2.81
C LEU A 118 14.16 2.53 -2.14
N MET A 119 14.39 2.37 -0.82
CA MET A 119 15.39 3.15 -0.10
C MET A 119 16.78 2.98 -0.73
N ASP A 120 17.18 1.74 -1.02
CA ASP A 120 18.48 1.43 -1.60
C ASP A 120 18.60 1.92 -3.06
N VAL A 121 17.60 1.63 -3.89
CA VAL A 121 17.64 1.95 -5.33
C VAL A 121 17.66 3.44 -5.58
N HIS A 122 16.86 4.20 -4.84
CA HIS A 122 16.75 5.65 -5.00
C HIS A 122 17.67 6.43 -4.05
N ASN A 123 18.42 5.73 -3.18
CA ASN A 123 19.32 6.33 -2.19
C ASN A 123 18.65 7.43 -1.35
N PHE A 124 17.42 7.17 -0.90
CA PHE A 124 16.71 8.08 -0.01
C PHE A 124 17.39 8.10 1.36
N LYS A 125 17.60 9.30 1.92
CA LYS A 125 18.25 9.46 3.23
C LYS A 125 17.23 9.53 4.35
N LEU A 126 16.14 10.28 4.14
CA LEU A 126 15.11 10.49 5.14
C LEU A 126 13.73 10.17 4.57
N GLY A 127 13.01 9.27 5.24
CA GLY A 127 11.67 8.89 4.84
C GLY A 127 10.68 8.75 5.99
N ILE A 128 9.40 8.91 5.68
CA ILE A 128 8.30 8.66 6.63
C ILE A 128 7.43 7.54 6.08
N VAL A 129 7.16 6.53 6.91
CA VAL A 129 6.28 5.41 6.62
C VAL A 129 4.97 5.59 7.39
N PHE A 130 3.87 5.83 6.67
CA PHE A 130 2.55 6.02 7.27
C PHE A 130 1.75 4.73 7.32
N CYS A 131 1.32 4.37 8.53
CA CYS A 131 0.43 3.25 8.83
C CYS A 131 -0.88 3.76 9.44
N ASN A 132 -2.00 3.04 9.26
CA ASN A 132 -3.27 3.49 9.83
C ASN A 132 -3.44 3.13 11.32
N THR A 133 -2.69 2.16 11.84
CA THR A 133 -2.83 1.67 13.23
C THR A 133 -1.51 1.67 13.98
N LYS A 134 -1.58 1.82 15.32
CA LYS A 134 -0.39 1.77 16.20
C LYS A 134 0.32 0.42 16.12
N VAL A 135 -0.44 -0.68 16.14
CA VAL A 135 0.10 -2.05 16.03
C VAL A 135 0.89 -2.23 14.73
N ALA A 136 0.38 -1.69 13.61
CA ALA A 136 1.10 -1.73 12.35
C ALA A 136 2.40 -0.91 12.39
N THR A 137 2.41 0.25 13.07
CA THR A 137 3.66 1.02 13.22
C THR A 137 4.76 0.23 13.93
N ASP A 138 4.43 -0.47 15.02
CA ASP A 138 5.40 -1.26 15.78
C ASP A 138 5.90 -2.49 15.02
N SER A 139 5.02 -3.14 14.25
CA SER A 139 5.41 -4.27 13.40
C SER A 139 6.34 -3.83 12.27
N VAL A 140 5.97 -2.77 11.55
CA VAL A 140 6.73 -2.28 10.40
C VAL A 140 8.10 -1.76 10.83
N ALA A 141 8.20 -1.02 11.93
CA ALA A 141 9.49 -0.55 12.44
C ALA A 141 10.41 -1.71 12.83
N ARG A 142 9.90 -2.74 13.52
CA ARG A 142 10.69 -3.94 13.85
C ARG A 142 11.19 -4.66 12.61
N ASP A 143 10.34 -4.83 11.60
CA ASP A 143 10.72 -5.49 10.36
C ASP A 143 11.77 -4.69 9.56
N LEU A 144 11.73 -3.37 9.62
CA LEU A 144 12.73 -2.49 8.99
C LEU A 144 14.07 -2.52 9.75
N GLN A 145 14.04 -2.48 11.09
CA GLN A 145 15.23 -2.64 11.93
C GLN A 145 15.92 -3.99 11.72
N ALA A 146 15.15 -5.08 11.61
CA ALA A 146 15.69 -6.41 11.31
C ALA A 146 16.37 -6.50 9.94
N ARG A 147 16.10 -5.55 9.05
CA ARG A 147 16.75 -5.42 7.72
C ARG A 147 17.92 -4.45 7.71
N GLY A 148 18.25 -3.84 8.86
CA GLY A 148 19.40 -2.96 9.03
C GLY A 148 19.12 -1.46 8.85
N TYR A 149 17.87 -1.05 8.66
CA TYR A 149 17.53 0.39 8.59
C TYR A 149 17.38 0.98 9.99
N SER A 150 17.89 2.20 10.18
CA SER A 150 17.60 2.95 11.39
C SER A 150 16.17 3.46 11.32
N SER A 151 15.23 2.76 11.99
CA SER A 151 13.83 3.17 12.01
C SER A 151 13.28 3.25 13.42
N GLU A 152 12.45 4.25 13.68
CA GLU A 152 11.78 4.47 14.97
C GLU A 152 10.29 4.71 14.79
N VAL A 153 9.52 4.34 15.80
CA VAL A 153 8.06 4.51 15.81
C VAL A 153 7.72 5.91 16.30
N LEU A 154 6.67 6.50 15.73
CA LEU A 154 6.06 7.73 16.22
C LEU A 154 4.54 7.60 16.22
N ASN A 155 4.00 7.12 17.34
CA ASN A 155 2.57 6.91 17.53
C ASN A 155 2.12 7.51 18.89
N GLY A 156 0.83 7.35 19.22
CA GLY A 156 0.23 7.93 20.42
C GLY A 156 0.59 7.24 21.75
N ASP A 157 1.39 6.18 21.75
CA ASP A 157 1.81 5.49 22.99
C ASP A 157 3.11 6.06 23.57
N LEU A 158 3.83 6.86 22.78
CA LEU A 158 5.03 7.55 23.24
C LEU A 158 4.68 8.70 24.17
N ASN A 159 5.40 8.78 25.29
CA ASN A 159 5.37 9.99 26.10
C ASN A 159 6.11 11.14 25.41
N GLN A 160 5.90 12.37 25.89
CA GLN A 160 6.49 13.56 25.27
C GLN A 160 8.04 13.49 25.20
N THR A 161 8.70 13.02 26.25
CA THR A 161 10.17 12.91 26.28
C THR A 161 10.70 11.94 25.22
N GLN A 162 10.03 10.79 25.05
CA GLN A 162 10.36 9.82 24.00
C GLN A 162 10.10 10.41 22.61
N ARG A 163 8.96 11.08 22.44
CA ARG A 163 8.59 11.79 21.21
C ARG A 163 9.68 12.78 20.81
N ASP A 164 10.12 13.62 21.74
CA ASP A 164 11.18 14.60 21.51
C ASP A 164 12.51 13.94 21.14
N LYS A 165 12.87 12.82 21.79
CA LYS A 165 14.09 12.06 21.47
C LYS A 165 14.07 11.49 20.05
N VAL A 166 13.00 10.81 19.66
CA VAL A 166 12.82 10.23 18.32
C VAL A 166 12.88 11.33 17.27
N MET A 167 12.14 12.41 17.48
CA MET A 167 12.11 13.57 16.60
C MET A 167 13.48 14.23 16.43
N SER A 168 14.21 14.38 17.53
CA SER A 168 15.56 14.94 17.53
C SER A 168 16.55 14.04 16.79
N GLY A 169 16.44 12.72 16.93
CA GLY A 169 17.24 11.75 16.16
C GLY A 169 16.94 11.79 14.67
N PHE A 170 15.66 11.90 14.30
CA PHE A 170 15.23 11.97 12.91
C PHE A 170 15.73 13.26 12.22
N ARG A 171 15.59 14.42 12.88
CA ARG A 171 16.12 15.70 12.36
C ARG A 171 17.65 15.72 12.20
N ARG A 172 18.38 14.96 13.01
CA ARG A 172 19.84 14.82 12.90
C ARG A 172 20.29 13.80 11.86
N GLY A 173 19.37 13.09 11.20
CA GLY A 173 19.71 12.00 10.28
C GLY A 173 20.29 10.75 10.97
N GLN A 174 20.00 10.55 12.26
CA GLN A 174 20.36 9.32 12.97
C GLN A 174 19.32 8.21 12.78
N ILE A 175 18.11 8.60 12.36
CA ILE A 175 16.99 7.72 12.03
C ILE A 175 16.66 8.00 10.57
N ASP A 176 16.73 6.97 9.74
CA ASP A 176 16.48 7.07 8.30
C ASP A 176 14.97 7.03 8.02
N LEU A 177 14.24 6.20 8.78
CA LEU A 177 12.82 5.93 8.56
C LEU A 177 11.99 6.17 9.82
N LEU A 178 11.06 7.12 9.74
CA LEU A 178 10.08 7.35 10.80
C LEU A 178 8.78 6.62 10.50
N VAL A 179 8.36 5.68 11.34
CA VAL A 179 7.12 4.92 11.15
C VAL A 179 6.01 5.51 12.00
N ALA A 180 5.01 6.13 11.39
CA ALA A 180 4.04 6.97 12.08
C ALA A 180 2.58 6.68 11.72
N THR A 181 1.66 7.04 12.63
CA THR A 181 0.23 7.16 12.32
C THR A 181 -0.13 8.60 11.96
N ASP A 182 -1.23 8.81 11.24
CA ASP A 182 -1.70 10.16 10.88
C ASP A 182 -1.83 11.09 12.09
N VAL A 183 -2.38 10.57 13.18
CA VAL A 183 -2.61 11.33 14.43
C VAL A 183 -1.30 11.80 15.05
N ALA A 184 -0.31 10.90 15.12
CA ALA A 184 0.98 11.22 15.69
C ALA A 184 1.85 12.03 14.73
N ALA A 185 1.52 12.04 13.44
CA ALA A 185 2.24 12.74 12.39
C ALA A 185 1.75 14.17 12.11
N ARG A 186 0.54 14.50 12.55
CA ARG A 186 0.01 15.86 12.52
C ARG A 186 0.82 16.78 13.44
N GLY A 187 1.07 17.99 12.96
CA GLY A 187 1.89 18.99 13.67
C GLY A 187 3.37 18.60 13.83
N ILE A 188 3.85 17.53 13.18
CA ILE A 188 5.28 17.25 13.12
C ILE A 188 5.94 18.30 12.23
N ASP A 189 6.76 19.14 12.84
CA ASP A 189 7.73 20.01 12.18
C ASP A 189 8.95 19.18 11.75
N VAL A 190 8.72 18.28 10.80
CA VAL A 190 9.78 17.62 10.04
C VAL A 190 9.44 17.86 8.59
N GLU A 191 10.03 18.94 8.11
CA GLU A 191 9.98 19.37 6.74
C GLU A 191 11.19 18.77 6.00
N ASP A 192 11.11 18.67 4.67
CA ASP A 192 12.20 18.23 3.79
C ASP A 192 12.65 16.76 3.93
N VAL A 193 11.70 15.82 4.10
CA VAL A 193 12.01 14.40 3.89
C VAL A 193 12.05 14.06 2.40
N ASP A 194 12.88 13.10 1.99
CA ASP A 194 13.08 12.74 0.59
C ASP A 194 11.87 11.95 0.04
N VAL A 195 11.32 11.06 0.89
CA VAL A 195 10.28 10.11 0.48
C VAL A 195 9.20 9.91 1.54
N ILE A 196 7.96 9.83 1.08
CA ILE A 196 6.81 9.42 1.87
C ILE A 196 6.34 8.05 1.39
N PHE A 197 6.29 7.08 2.29
CA PHE A 197 5.70 5.76 2.03
C PHE A 197 4.33 5.68 2.68
N ASN A 198 3.28 5.59 1.87
CA ASN A 198 1.96 5.19 2.36
C ASN A 198 1.93 3.66 2.45
N TYR A 199 2.35 3.11 3.59
CA TYR A 199 2.30 1.65 3.88
C TYR A 199 0.89 1.10 3.71
N GLU A 200 -0.09 1.91 4.11
CA GLU A 200 -1.49 1.69 3.82
C GLU A 200 -2.10 2.96 3.23
N ILE A 201 -2.95 2.77 2.23
CA ILE A 201 -3.77 3.84 1.66
C ILE A 201 -4.57 4.49 2.82
N PRO A 202 -4.57 5.82 2.99
CA PRO A 202 -5.37 6.49 4.02
C PRO A 202 -6.87 6.29 3.78
N THR A 203 -7.68 6.41 4.82
CA THR A 203 -9.15 6.34 4.70
C THR A 203 -9.70 7.58 4.03
N ASP A 204 -9.07 8.72 4.28
CA ASP A 204 -9.50 10.04 3.81
C ASP A 204 -8.46 10.65 2.83
N PRO A 205 -8.90 11.23 1.70
CA PRO A 205 -8.06 12.03 0.82
C PRO A 205 -7.34 13.19 1.51
N GLU A 206 -7.91 13.82 2.54
CA GLU A 206 -7.25 14.91 3.27
C GLU A 206 -6.00 14.40 3.99
N TYR A 207 -6.09 13.21 4.60
CA TYR A 207 -4.92 12.53 5.18
C TYR A 207 -3.85 12.30 4.12
N TYR A 208 -4.24 11.87 2.91
CA TYR A 208 -3.28 11.68 1.82
C TYR A 208 -2.51 12.97 1.51
N VAL A 209 -3.21 14.09 1.34
CA VAL A 209 -2.60 15.39 1.05
C VAL A 209 -1.68 15.84 2.20
N HIS A 210 -2.09 15.64 3.45
CA HIS A 210 -1.28 15.98 4.63
C HIS A 210 -0.03 15.12 4.78
N ARG A 211 -0.11 13.83 4.41
CA ARG A 211 1.04 12.91 4.40
C ARG A 211 2.08 13.33 3.38
N ILE A 212 1.66 13.52 2.12
CA ILE A 212 2.60 13.88 1.05
C ILE A 212 3.13 15.30 1.22
N GLY A 213 2.36 16.19 1.86
CA GLY A 213 2.79 17.55 2.18
C GLY A 213 3.95 17.64 3.17
N ARG A 214 4.48 16.52 3.68
CA ARG A 214 5.71 16.43 4.48
C ARG A 214 6.99 16.42 3.63
N THR A 215 6.87 16.18 2.32
CA THR A 215 7.98 16.27 1.35
C THR A 215 7.75 17.43 0.37
N GLY A 216 8.74 17.73 -0.48
CA GLY A 216 8.60 18.68 -1.58
C GLY A 216 8.41 20.15 -1.18
N ARG A 217 8.89 20.55 0.01
CA ARG A 217 8.88 21.95 0.50
C ARG A 217 10.14 22.70 0.05
N ALA A 218 10.10 24.03 0.17
CA ALA A 218 11.20 24.94 -0.19
C ALA A 218 11.78 24.79 -1.63
N GLY A 219 11.01 24.22 -2.56
CA GLY A 219 11.40 24.06 -3.96
C GLY A 219 12.17 22.78 -4.30
N LYS A 220 12.45 21.90 -3.33
CA LYS A 220 13.03 20.57 -3.56
C LYS A 220 12.00 19.62 -4.18
N ALA A 221 12.48 18.66 -4.97
CA ALA A 221 11.65 17.57 -5.46
C ALA A 221 11.33 16.61 -4.30
N GLY A 222 10.07 16.20 -4.18
CA GLY A 222 9.62 15.23 -3.17
C GLY A 222 9.06 13.99 -3.81
N THR A 223 9.21 12.84 -3.18
CA THR A 223 8.65 11.57 -3.68
C THR A 223 7.61 11.02 -2.73
N SER A 224 6.48 10.55 -3.25
CA SER A 224 5.45 9.82 -2.50
C SER A 224 5.20 8.48 -3.17
N ILE A 225 5.31 7.39 -2.42
CA ILE A 225 5.09 6.03 -2.89
C ILE A 225 3.96 5.43 -2.09
N THR A 226 2.90 5.00 -2.78
CA THR A 226 1.71 4.42 -2.16
C THR A 226 1.61 2.95 -2.47
N PHE A 227 1.54 2.11 -1.43
CA PHE A 227 1.32 0.69 -1.61
C PHE A 227 -0.18 0.38 -1.70
N SER A 228 -0.56 -0.31 -2.78
CA SER A 228 -1.91 -0.77 -3.00
C SER A 228 -1.91 -2.28 -3.16
N SER A 229 -2.88 -2.95 -2.54
CA SER A 229 -3.15 -4.36 -2.80
C SER A 229 -4.27 -4.45 -3.85
N PRO A 230 -4.37 -5.54 -4.64
CA PRO A 230 -5.43 -5.69 -5.63
C PRO A 230 -6.86 -5.52 -5.07
N SER A 231 -7.07 -5.86 -3.79
CA SER A 231 -8.35 -5.69 -3.10
C SER A 231 -8.69 -4.23 -2.75
N LYS A 232 -7.71 -3.32 -2.75
CA LYS A 232 -7.85 -1.92 -2.29
C LYS A 232 -7.93 -0.90 -3.43
N SER A 233 -8.05 -1.34 -4.69
CA SER A 233 -8.07 -0.47 -5.87
C SER A 233 -9.20 0.57 -5.88
N ARG A 234 -10.35 0.28 -5.23
CA ARG A 234 -11.46 1.26 -5.14
C ARG A 234 -11.09 2.49 -4.29
N ARG A 235 -10.36 2.28 -3.20
CA ARG A 235 -9.95 3.35 -2.28
C ARG A 235 -8.84 4.21 -2.88
N LEU A 236 -7.93 3.59 -3.63
CA LEU A 236 -6.95 4.31 -4.44
C LEU A 236 -7.63 5.25 -5.45
N ARG A 237 -8.57 4.73 -6.25
CA ARG A 237 -9.32 5.53 -7.23
C ARG A 237 -10.10 6.67 -6.57
N PHE A 238 -10.62 6.46 -5.36
CA PHE A 238 -11.29 7.51 -4.61
C PHE A 238 -10.34 8.67 -4.29
N ILE A 239 -9.12 8.37 -3.84
CA ILE A 239 -8.09 9.40 -3.61
C ILE A 239 -7.73 10.09 -4.91
N GLU A 240 -7.42 9.35 -5.98
CA GLU A 240 -7.05 9.91 -7.30
C GLU A 240 -8.09 10.88 -7.84
N ASN A 241 -9.39 10.54 -7.70
CA ASN A 241 -10.49 11.39 -8.14
C ASN A 241 -10.59 12.68 -7.33
N GLN A 242 -10.31 12.62 -6.02
CA GLN A 242 -10.39 13.77 -5.13
C GLN A 242 -9.21 14.72 -5.32
N ILE A 243 -8.00 14.18 -5.48
CA ILE A 243 -6.81 14.97 -5.82
C ILE A 243 -6.78 15.38 -7.30
N LYS A 244 -7.69 14.84 -8.12
CA LYS A 244 -7.79 15.04 -9.58
C LYS A 244 -6.49 14.71 -10.32
N GLN A 245 -5.75 13.72 -9.83
CA GLN A 245 -4.46 13.31 -10.37
C GLN A 245 -4.34 11.78 -10.27
N LYS A 246 -3.92 11.14 -11.36
CA LYS A 246 -3.59 9.70 -11.36
C LYS A 246 -2.16 9.50 -10.87
N LEU A 247 -1.96 8.47 -10.07
CA LEU A 247 -0.63 8.09 -9.58
C LEU A 247 0.13 7.33 -10.66
N LYS A 248 1.43 7.59 -10.80
CA LYS A 248 2.28 6.86 -11.74
C LYS A 248 2.52 5.45 -11.20
N ILE A 249 2.32 4.42 -12.02
CA ILE A 249 2.64 3.05 -11.61
C ILE A 249 4.16 2.90 -11.59
N LEU A 250 4.69 2.44 -10.46
CA LEU A 250 6.10 2.10 -10.31
C LEU A 250 6.20 0.58 -10.13
N PRO A 251 6.95 -0.14 -10.98
CA PRO A 251 7.18 -1.56 -10.77
C PRO A 251 8.02 -1.78 -9.50
N MET A 252 7.80 -2.92 -8.85
CA MET A 252 8.63 -3.32 -7.71
C MET A 252 10.07 -3.55 -8.17
N PRO A 253 11.08 -2.86 -7.59
CA PRO A 253 12.47 -3.06 -7.98
C PRO A 253 12.90 -4.51 -7.76
N SER A 254 13.58 -5.08 -8.75
CA SER A 254 14.16 -6.42 -8.70
C SER A 254 15.37 -6.46 -7.75
N ILE A 255 15.86 -7.66 -7.42
CA ILE A 255 17.09 -7.79 -6.63
C ILE A 255 18.29 -7.34 -7.46
N SER A 256 18.26 -7.60 -8.77
CA SER A 256 19.24 -7.08 -9.72
C SER A 256 19.28 -5.56 -9.72
N ASP A 257 18.12 -4.89 -9.71
CA ASP A 257 18.04 -3.42 -9.72
C ASP A 257 18.70 -2.83 -8.46
N VAL A 258 18.52 -3.49 -7.31
CA VAL A 258 19.18 -3.11 -6.05
C VAL A 258 20.69 -3.32 -6.14
N LYS A 259 21.14 -4.45 -6.69
CA LYS A 259 22.57 -4.73 -6.91
C LYS A 259 23.21 -3.69 -7.83
N GLU A 260 22.56 -3.38 -8.95
CA GLU A 260 23.01 -2.39 -9.93
C GLU A 260 23.10 -0.98 -9.32
N SER A 261 22.08 -0.55 -8.57
CA SER A 261 22.11 0.77 -7.91
C SER A 261 23.24 0.86 -6.86
N ARG A 262 23.43 -0.17 -6.03
CA ARG A 262 24.53 -0.22 -5.06
C ARG A 262 25.90 -0.15 -5.74
N ILE A 263 26.09 -0.90 -6.82
CA ILE A 263 27.32 -0.86 -7.61
C ILE A 263 27.52 0.54 -8.20
N ALA A 264 26.48 1.16 -8.76
CA ALA A 264 26.57 2.50 -9.33
C ALA A 264 26.99 3.57 -8.31
N ILE A 265 26.45 3.51 -7.08
CA ILE A 265 26.86 4.41 -5.98
C ILE A 265 28.34 4.20 -5.64
N GLN A 266 28.79 2.95 -5.51
CA GLN A 266 30.19 2.65 -5.20
C GLN A 266 31.14 3.10 -6.30
N LEU A 267 30.77 2.90 -7.57
CA LEU A 267 31.57 3.38 -8.70
C LEU A 267 31.69 4.90 -8.69
N LYS A 268 30.64 5.62 -8.28
CA LYS A 268 30.70 7.07 -8.13
C LYS A 268 31.68 7.50 -7.04
N GLU A 269 31.65 6.85 -5.88
CA GLU A 269 32.62 7.12 -4.80
C GLU A 269 34.06 6.80 -5.23
N VAL A 270 34.26 5.70 -5.98
CA VAL A 270 35.56 5.36 -6.55
C VAL A 270 36.03 6.46 -7.50
N GLN A 271 35.14 6.98 -8.34
CA GLN A 271 35.46 8.10 -9.23
C GLN A 271 35.87 9.35 -8.44
N GLU A 272 35.09 9.74 -7.43
CA GLU A 272 35.41 10.90 -6.56
C GLU A 272 36.76 10.71 -5.86
N ALA A 273 37.06 9.49 -5.37
CA ALA A 273 38.35 9.17 -4.76
C ALA A 273 39.51 9.24 -5.77
N LEU A 274 39.32 8.74 -6.99
CA LEU A 274 40.31 8.85 -8.09
C LEU A 274 40.62 10.31 -8.42
N GLU A 275 39.60 11.16 -8.48
CA GLU A 275 39.75 12.60 -8.74
C GLU A 275 40.44 13.34 -7.58
N SER A 276 40.24 12.90 -6.33
CA SER A 276 40.85 13.51 -5.14
C SER A 276 42.36 13.22 -4.98
N GLY A 277 42.89 12.22 -5.70
CA GLY A 277 44.30 11.85 -5.64
C GLY A 277 44.72 11.13 -4.34
N GLY A 278 46.01 11.19 -4.00
CA GLY A 278 46.54 10.58 -2.76
C GLY A 278 46.62 9.06 -2.74
N LEU A 279 46.49 8.40 -3.90
CA LEU A 279 46.39 6.94 -4.00
C LEU A 279 47.72 6.19 -3.88
N ARG A 280 48.86 6.89 -3.93
CA ARG A 280 50.20 6.28 -3.96
C ARG A 280 50.43 5.23 -2.86
N PRO A 281 50.13 5.50 -1.57
CA PRO A 281 50.35 4.52 -0.49
C PRO A 281 49.47 3.27 -0.60
N TYR A 282 48.33 3.39 -1.29
CA TYR A 282 47.41 2.28 -1.53
C TYR A 282 47.84 1.46 -2.74
N ILE A 283 48.35 2.12 -3.79
CA ILE A 283 48.90 1.45 -4.97
C ILE A 283 50.09 0.57 -4.58
N GLU A 284 51.01 1.09 -3.76
CA GLU A 284 52.18 0.34 -3.26
C GLU A 284 51.78 -0.92 -2.46
N GLN A 285 50.63 -0.90 -1.77
CA GLN A 285 50.12 -2.10 -1.08
C GLN A 285 49.47 -3.12 -2.02
N LEU A 286 49.02 -2.70 -3.20
CA LEU A 286 48.40 -3.56 -4.20
C LEU A 286 49.41 -4.14 -5.20
N GLU A 287 50.60 -3.54 -5.33
CA GLU A 287 51.68 -4.02 -6.21
C GLU A 287 52.02 -5.51 -6.01
N PRO A 288 52.22 -6.03 -4.77
CA PRO A 288 52.50 -7.45 -4.58
C PRO A 288 51.36 -8.38 -5.06
N LEU A 289 50.12 -7.92 -4.97
CA LEU A 289 48.94 -8.65 -5.44
C LEU A 289 48.86 -8.66 -6.96
N ALA A 290 49.25 -7.56 -7.61
CA ALA A 290 49.33 -7.48 -9.06
C ALA A 290 50.46 -8.37 -9.61
N GLU A 291 51.60 -8.41 -8.92
CA GLU A 291 52.73 -9.30 -9.23
C GLU A 291 52.39 -10.79 -9.02
N SER A 292 51.42 -11.08 -8.16
CA SER A 292 50.93 -12.44 -7.90
C SER A 292 50.05 -13.01 -9.04
N GLY A 293 49.91 -12.29 -10.16
CA GLY A 293 49.24 -12.76 -11.37
C GLY A 293 47.81 -12.27 -11.56
N PHE A 294 47.31 -11.37 -10.71
CA PHE A 294 45.99 -10.75 -10.88
C PHE A 294 46.12 -9.39 -11.56
N SER A 295 45.28 -9.13 -12.55
CA SER A 295 45.23 -7.81 -13.17
C SER A 295 44.64 -6.76 -12.22
N PRO A 296 45.01 -5.46 -12.36
CA PRO A 296 44.43 -4.39 -11.55
C PRO A 296 42.90 -4.34 -11.61
N ILE A 297 42.29 -4.74 -12.73
CA ILE A 297 40.84 -4.76 -12.89
C ILE A 297 40.19 -5.93 -12.15
N GLU A 298 40.85 -7.08 -12.04
CA GLU A 298 40.39 -8.21 -11.21
C GLU A 298 40.47 -7.88 -9.73
N ILE A 299 41.54 -7.19 -9.30
CA ILE A 299 41.69 -6.69 -7.93
C ILE A 299 40.58 -5.68 -7.61
N ALA A 300 40.33 -4.71 -8.51
CA ALA A 300 39.23 -3.75 -8.38
C ALA A 300 37.86 -4.45 -8.34
N GLY A 301 37.64 -5.45 -9.20
CA GLY A 301 36.42 -6.26 -9.20
C GLY A 301 36.22 -7.06 -7.92
N ALA A 302 37.30 -7.60 -7.34
CA ALA A 302 37.26 -8.31 -6.06
C ALA A 302 36.93 -7.36 -4.90
N LEU A 303 37.55 -6.18 -4.85
CA LEU A 303 37.24 -5.15 -3.86
C LEU A 303 35.79 -4.67 -3.97
N LEU A 304 35.30 -4.45 -5.20
CA LEU A 304 33.91 -4.08 -5.46
C LEU A 304 32.95 -5.19 -4.99
N LYS A 305 33.26 -6.45 -5.27
CA LYS A 305 32.47 -7.61 -4.82
C LYS A 305 32.41 -7.72 -3.30
N LEU A 306 33.53 -7.50 -2.61
CA LEU A 306 33.61 -7.54 -1.15
C LEU A 306 32.82 -6.38 -0.52
N ARG A 307 32.91 -5.18 -1.11
CA ARG A 307 32.24 -3.98 -0.60
C ARG A 307 30.73 -3.97 -0.89
N ALA A 308 30.29 -4.59 -1.98
CA ALA A 308 28.87 -4.67 -2.35
C ALA A 308 28.05 -5.64 -1.49
N ASP A 309 28.69 -6.43 -0.61
CA ASP A 309 28.09 -7.47 0.25
C ASP A 309 26.99 -8.28 -0.46
N LEU A 310 27.32 -8.74 -1.67
CA LEU A 310 26.39 -9.45 -2.55
C LEU A 310 25.99 -10.84 -2.00
N LYS A 311 26.75 -11.38 -1.04
CA LYS A 311 26.54 -12.72 -0.46
C LYS A 311 25.16 -12.85 0.21
N GLY A 312 24.74 -11.84 0.99
CA GLY A 312 23.44 -11.88 1.68
C GLY A 312 22.21 -11.73 0.77
N LEU A 313 22.39 -11.25 -0.47
CA LEU A 313 21.33 -11.11 -1.46
C LEU A 313 21.18 -12.36 -2.34
N GLU A 314 22.30 -13.02 -2.68
CA GLU A 314 22.33 -14.29 -3.42
C GLU A 314 21.72 -15.44 -2.61
N GLU A 315 22.01 -15.53 -1.30
CA GLU A 315 21.40 -16.52 -0.40
C GLU A 315 19.88 -16.32 -0.24
N LYS A 316 19.39 -15.07 -0.29
CA LYS A 316 17.96 -14.75 -0.26
C LYS A 316 17.24 -15.04 -1.57
N GLU A 317 17.93 -14.98 -2.71
CA GLU A 317 17.41 -15.45 -4.01
C GLU A 317 17.24 -16.97 -4.03
N ALA A 318 18.25 -17.71 -3.55
CA ALA A 318 18.19 -19.17 -3.42
C ALA A 318 17.10 -19.62 -2.42
N ALA A 319 16.99 -18.96 -1.26
CA ALA A 319 15.94 -19.27 -0.28
C ALA A 319 14.52 -18.87 -0.76
N LYS A 320 14.39 -17.96 -1.73
CA LYS A 320 13.11 -17.56 -2.33
C LYS A 320 12.71 -18.44 -3.51
N SER A 321 13.64 -19.04 -4.25
CA SER A 321 13.28 -20.06 -5.23
C SER A 321 12.69 -21.28 -4.52
N ASP A 322 13.22 -21.66 -3.36
CA ASP A 322 12.71 -22.79 -2.57
C ASP A 322 11.37 -22.49 -1.85
N ARG A 323 11.10 -21.22 -1.51
CA ARG A 323 9.83 -20.82 -0.85
C ARG A 323 8.67 -20.52 -1.81
N LYS A 324 8.93 -20.30 -3.11
CA LYS A 324 7.86 -20.11 -4.10
C LYS A 324 7.07 -21.38 -4.41
N ALA A 325 7.59 -22.55 -4.03
CA ALA A 325 6.97 -23.85 -4.25
C ALA A 325 6.01 -24.30 -3.12
N ASN A 326 5.77 -23.48 -2.08
CA ASN A 326 5.20 -23.98 -0.82
C ASN A 326 4.02 -23.17 -0.24
N ASP A 327 3.31 -22.41 -1.07
CA ASP A 327 2.07 -21.74 -0.67
C ASP A 327 1.08 -22.02 -1.79
N GLY A 328 -0.04 -22.70 -1.50
CA GLY A 328 -1.01 -23.31 -2.43
C GLY A 328 -1.76 -22.36 -3.38
N ALA A 329 -1.06 -21.35 -3.91
CA ALA A 329 -1.47 -20.44 -4.95
C ALA A 329 -1.29 -21.12 -6.31
N MET A 330 -2.30 -20.97 -7.16
CA MET A 330 -2.24 -21.46 -8.53
C MET A 330 -1.23 -20.64 -9.35
N VAL A 331 -0.26 -21.33 -9.94
CA VAL A 331 0.73 -20.80 -10.87
C VAL A 331 0.30 -21.14 -12.29
N THR A 332 0.28 -20.15 -13.18
CA THR A 332 -0.05 -20.37 -14.58
C THR A 332 1.20 -20.83 -15.34
N ILE A 333 1.13 -21.99 -15.97
CA ILE A 333 2.14 -22.45 -16.93
C ILE A 333 1.66 -22.24 -18.37
N LYS A 334 2.60 -21.92 -19.25
CA LYS A 334 2.40 -21.76 -20.69
C LYS A 334 2.99 -22.95 -21.43
N LEU A 335 2.22 -23.51 -22.35
CA LEU A 335 2.57 -24.62 -23.24
C LEU A 335 2.53 -24.12 -24.68
N ASP A 336 3.53 -24.45 -25.49
CA ASP A 336 3.67 -24.05 -26.90
C ASP A 336 2.80 -24.89 -27.88
N VAL A 337 1.66 -25.37 -27.40
CA VAL A 337 0.68 -26.13 -28.18
C VAL A 337 -0.71 -25.53 -28.05
N GLY A 338 -1.49 -25.49 -29.13
CA GLY A 338 -2.80 -24.85 -29.17
C GLY A 338 -3.83 -25.54 -30.06
N ARG A 339 -4.92 -24.83 -30.39
CA ARG A 339 -6.01 -25.35 -31.23
C ARG A 339 -5.55 -25.75 -32.63
N GLN A 340 -4.53 -25.08 -33.18
CA GLN A 340 -3.95 -25.42 -34.47
C GLN A 340 -3.26 -26.79 -34.45
N ASP A 341 -2.85 -27.26 -33.27
CA ASP A 341 -2.30 -28.59 -33.03
C ASP A 341 -3.38 -29.62 -32.69
N ASN A 342 -4.65 -29.28 -32.92
CA ASN A 342 -5.83 -30.07 -32.53
C ASN A 342 -5.90 -30.37 -31.02
N VAL A 343 -5.23 -29.58 -30.17
CA VAL A 343 -5.26 -29.76 -28.71
C VAL A 343 -6.57 -29.22 -28.15
N ARG A 344 -7.26 -30.03 -27.33
CA ARG A 344 -8.46 -29.64 -26.57
C ARG A 344 -8.14 -29.63 -25.08
N LYS A 345 -9.01 -28.96 -24.29
CA LYS A 345 -8.84 -28.87 -22.83
C LYS A 345 -8.65 -30.24 -22.16
N GLY A 346 -9.44 -31.24 -22.56
CA GLY A 346 -9.34 -32.61 -22.02
C GLY A 346 -8.01 -33.31 -22.34
N ASP A 347 -7.38 -32.99 -23.47
CA ASP A 347 -6.09 -33.56 -23.85
C ASP A 347 -4.96 -33.02 -22.94
N LEU A 348 -5.04 -31.75 -22.55
CA LEU A 348 -4.09 -31.13 -21.62
C LEU A 348 -4.27 -31.64 -20.19
N VAL A 349 -5.51 -31.81 -19.73
CA VAL A 349 -5.79 -32.42 -18.42
C VAL A 349 -5.24 -33.85 -18.39
N GLY A 350 -5.52 -34.64 -19.44
CA GLY A 350 -5.06 -36.03 -19.53
C GLY A 350 -3.55 -36.16 -19.57
N ALA A 351 -2.86 -35.32 -20.36
CA ALA A 351 -1.40 -35.32 -20.43
C ALA A 351 -0.76 -34.86 -19.12
N ILE A 352 -1.26 -33.79 -18.51
CA ILE A 352 -0.69 -33.26 -17.27
C ILE A 352 -0.95 -34.24 -16.11
N ALA A 353 -2.19 -34.69 -15.90
CA ALA A 353 -2.52 -35.62 -14.84
C ALA A 353 -1.85 -36.99 -15.03
N GLY A 354 -1.84 -37.51 -16.27
CA GLY A 354 -1.24 -38.81 -16.60
C GLY A 354 0.27 -38.84 -16.41
N GLU A 355 0.98 -37.81 -16.87
CA GLU A 355 2.44 -37.84 -16.89
C GLU A 355 3.10 -37.33 -15.62
N SER A 356 2.43 -36.43 -14.89
CA SER A 356 2.93 -35.92 -13.61
C SER A 356 2.31 -36.61 -12.39
N GLY A 357 1.30 -37.47 -12.60
CA GLY A 357 0.60 -38.20 -11.54
C GLY A 357 -0.07 -37.29 -10.52
N ILE A 358 -0.57 -36.13 -10.96
CA ILE A 358 -1.33 -35.19 -10.12
C ILE A 358 -2.83 -35.42 -10.30
N SER A 359 -3.61 -35.08 -9.27
CA SER A 359 -5.06 -35.20 -9.32
C SER A 359 -5.69 -34.01 -10.05
N SER A 360 -6.82 -34.23 -10.73
CA SER A 360 -7.47 -33.23 -11.60
C SER A 360 -7.95 -31.98 -10.86
N ASP A 361 -8.12 -32.04 -9.54
CA ASP A 361 -8.44 -30.92 -8.64
C ASP A 361 -7.25 -29.97 -8.41
N GLN A 362 -6.03 -30.42 -8.68
CA GLN A 362 -4.81 -29.60 -8.63
C GLN A 362 -4.55 -28.84 -9.95
N ILE A 363 -5.42 -29.04 -10.95
CA ILE A 363 -5.40 -28.36 -12.24
C ILE A 363 -6.59 -27.38 -12.28
N GLY A 364 -6.27 -26.10 -12.44
CA GLY A 364 -7.22 -25.00 -12.45
C GLY A 364 -7.72 -24.65 -13.84
N HIS A 365 -7.86 -23.36 -14.10
CA HIS A 365 -8.38 -22.88 -15.37
C HIS A 365 -7.43 -23.22 -16.53
N ILE A 366 -8.01 -23.77 -17.61
CA ILE A 366 -7.31 -24.07 -18.86
C ILE A 366 -7.82 -23.18 -19.98
N ASN A 367 -6.91 -22.44 -20.58
CA ASN A 367 -7.15 -21.64 -21.77
C ASN A 367 -6.33 -22.18 -22.95
N VAL A 368 -7.01 -22.60 -24.02
CA VAL A 368 -6.35 -23.09 -25.24
C VAL A 368 -6.53 -22.04 -26.34
N LEU A 369 -5.44 -21.36 -26.68
CA LEU A 369 -5.38 -20.39 -27.78
C LEU A 369 -4.97 -21.07 -29.09
N LYS A 370 -4.78 -20.30 -30.16
CA LYS A 370 -4.49 -20.82 -31.49
C LYS A 370 -3.16 -21.60 -31.54
N TYR A 371 -2.10 -21.07 -30.93
CA TYR A 371 -0.73 -21.62 -30.97
C TYR A 371 -0.19 -22.04 -29.61
N GLU A 372 -0.85 -21.67 -28.52
CA GLU A 372 -0.35 -21.84 -27.16
C GLU A 372 -1.49 -22.12 -26.20
N SER A 373 -1.18 -22.72 -25.06
CA SER A 373 -2.15 -23.04 -24.01
C SER A 373 -1.64 -22.61 -22.66
N PHE A 374 -2.55 -22.15 -21.81
CA PHE A 374 -2.26 -21.73 -20.45
C PHE A 374 -3.03 -22.63 -19.48
N VAL A 375 -2.33 -23.14 -18.48
CA VAL A 375 -2.89 -24.05 -17.47
C VAL A 375 -2.50 -23.55 -16.09
N ASP A 376 -3.48 -23.28 -15.25
CA ASP A 376 -3.24 -22.99 -13.84
C ASP A 376 -2.99 -24.30 -13.08
N ILE A 377 -1.93 -24.35 -12.29
CA ILE A 377 -1.51 -25.54 -11.53
C ILE A 377 -1.22 -25.10 -10.09
N ASN A 378 -1.62 -25.91 -9.11
CA ASN A 378 -1.29 -25.64 -7.72
C ASN A 378 0.24 -25.57 -7.53
N GLY A 379 0.73 -24.46 -6.95
CA GLY A 379 2.13 -24.19 -6.64
C GLY A 379 2.90 -25.37 -6.06
N ASP A 380 2.25 -26.15 -5.18
CA ASP A 380 2.86 -27.31 -4.50
C ASP A 380 3.32 -28.42 -5.46
N VAL A 381 2.76 -28.48 -6.68
CA VAL A 381 3.04 -29.54 -7.67
C VAL A 381 3.57 -29.00 -9.00
N VAL A 382 3.78 -27.69 -9.14
CA VAL A 382 4.22 -27.04 -10.39
C VAL A 382 5.54 -27.60 -10.89
N ASP A 383 6.55 -27.73 -10.02
CA ASP A 383 7.88 -28.20 -10.41
C ASP A 383 7.85 -29.65 -10.90
N LYS A 384 7.00 -30.48 -10.28
CA LYS A 384 6.76 -31.87 -10.69
C LYS A 384 6.13 -31.92 -12.09
N VAL A 385 5.18 -31.04 -12.37
CA VAL A 385 4.54 -30.96 -13.69
C VAL A 385 5.54 -30.48 -14.76
N ILE A 386 6.34 -29.45 -14.47
CA ILE A 386 7.34 -28.95 -15.42
C ILE A 386 8.37 -30.03 -15.75
N ALA A 387 8.86 -30.76 -14.75
CA ALA A 387 9.83 -31.83 -14.93
C ALA A 387 9.26 -33.01 -15.75
N ALA A 388 8.02 -33.42 -15.47
CA ALA A 388 7.35 -34.50 -16.19
C ALA A 388 7.03 -34.12 -17.64
N MET A 389 6.48 -32.93 -17.85
CA MET A 389 5.98 -32.52 -19.15
C MET A 389 7.09 -32.03 -20.10
N SER A 390 8.24 -31.60 -19.58
CA SER A 390 9.43 -31.29 -20.42
C SER A 390 9.98 -32.51 -21.18
N ARG A 391 9.59 -33.72 -20.76
CA ARG A 391 10.00 -35.00 -21.35
C ARG A 391 8.86 -35.69 -22.11
N SER A 392 7.67 -35.12 -22.11
CA SER A 392 6.47 -35.75 -22.65
C SER A 392 6.05 -35.15 -23.99
N ASN A 393 5.15 -35.87 -24.68
CA ASN A 393 4.54 -35.42 -25.92
C ASN A 393 3.03 -35.23 -25.71
N VAL A 394 2.49 -34.08 -26.12
CA VAL A 394 1.05 -33.87 -26.20
C VAL A 394 0.63 -34.07 -27.65
N LYS A 395 -0.22 -35.08 -27.90
CA LYS A 395 -0.62 -35.50 -29.27
C LYS A 395 0.56 -35.70 -30.23
N GLY A 396 1.63 -36.32 -29.76
CA GLY A 396 2.80 -36.64 -30.57
C GLY A 396 3.74 -35.46 -30.87
N LYS A 397 3.51 -34.28 -30.27
CA LYS A 397 4.42 -33.13 -30.35
C LYS A 397 5.11 -32.91 -29.02
N LYS A 398 6.42 -32.67 -29.07
CA LYS A 398 7.21 -32.28 -27.90
C LYS A 398 6.82 -30.86 -27.49
N VAL A 399 6.58 -30.67 -26.20
CA VAL A 399 6.06 -29.41 -25.65
C VAL A 399 7.15 -28.67 -24.88
N LYS A 400 7.24 -27.36 -25.08
CA LYS A 400 8.06 -26.45 -24.27
C LYS A 400 7.17 -25.76 -23.24
N ILE A 401 7.64 -25.76 -21.99
CA ILE A 401 6.91 -25.17 -20.86
C ILE A 401 7.68 -24.01 -20.28
N VAL A 402 6.96 -22.92 -19.99
CA VAL A 402 7.48 -21.75 -19.31
C VAL A 402 6.47 -21.32 -18.24
N ILE A 403 6.95 -20.90 -17.07
CA ILE A 403 6.09 -20.30 -16.04
C ILE A 403 5.75 -18.87 -16.49
N GLU A 404 4.46 -18.56 -16.54
CA GLU A 404 4.00 -17.24 -16.97
C GLU A 404 4.16 -16.23 -15.83
N SER A 405 4.88 -15.13 -16.08
CA SER A 405 5.04 -14.04 -15.11
C SER A 405 3.91 -13.03 -15.28
N GLN A 406 3.45 -12.39 -14.19
CA GLN A 406 2.22 -11.58 -14.20
C GLN A 406 2.24 -10.35 -15.15
N SER A 407 3.36 -10.06 -15.82
CA SER A 407 3.48 -9.01 -16.83
C SER A 407 2.70 -9.26 -18.13
N GLU A 408 2.31 -10.49 -18.45
CA GLU A 408 1.56 -10.79 -19.70
C GLU A 408 0.03 -10.92 -19.51
N LYS A 409 -0.47 -11.02 -18.27
CA LYS A 409 -1.92 -11.08 -17.99
C LYS A 409 -2.67 -9.82 -18.44
N SER A 410 -2.02 -8.67 -18.38
CA SER A 410 -2.59 -7.36 -18.74
C SER A 410 -3.01 -7.24 -20.21
N LYS A 411 -2.31 -7.94 -21.13
CA LYS A 411 -2.62 -7.89 -22.57
C LYS A 411 -3.78 -8.81 -22.98
N GLN A 412 -4.07 -9.86 -22.20
CA GLN A 412 -5.16 -10.79 -22.50
C GLN A 412 -6.53 -10.30 -22.00
N ASP A 413 -6.58 -9.52 -20.92
CA ASP A 413 -7.85 -8.98 -20.43
C ASP A 413 -8.33 -7.76 -21.24
N GLU A 414 -7.43 -7.00 -21.89
CA GLU A 414 -7.79 -5.94 -22.86
C GLU A 414 -8.36 -6.51 -24.17
N ALA A 415 -7.89 -7.68 -24.63
CA ALA A 415 -8.44 -8.36 -25.80
C ALA A 415 -9.86 -8.93 -25.57
N ARG A 416 -10.34 -8.95 -24.31
CA ARG A 416 -11.68 -9.43 -23.94
C ARG A 416 -12.75 -8.34 -23.95
N SER A 417 -12.39 -7.06 -23.99
CA SER A 417 -13.36 -5.95 -23.94
C SER A 417 -13.62 -5.23 -25.28
N GLY A 418 -12.93 -5.61 -26.36
CA GLY A 418 -13.06 -4.98 -27.69
C GLY A 418 -13.70 -5.89 -28.74
N GLY A 419 -14.99 -6.17 -28.63
CA GLY A 419 -15.68 -7.05 -29.59
C GLY A 419 -17.19 -7.00 -29.49
N SER A 420 -17.78 -5.81 -29.53
CA SER A 420 -19.22 -5.63 -29.75
C SER A 420 -19.39 -4.45 -30.68
N TYR A 421 -19.65 -4.71 -31.96
CA TYR A 421 -20.65 -4.05 -32.81
C TYR A 421 -20.54 -4.56 -34.25
N GLY A 422 -21.69 -4.88 -34.82
CA GLY A 422 -21.89 -5.02 -36.25
C GLY A 422 -22.01 -6.46 -36.71
N ASP A 423 -23.24 -7.00 -36.69
CA ASP A 423 -23.59 -7.88 -37.80
C ASP A 423 -25.03 -7.66 -38.25
N ASP A 424 -25.09 -7.40 -39.54
CA ASP A 424 -26.19 -6.98 -40.37
C ASP A 424 -27.31 -8.04 -40.42
N ARG A 425 -28.54 -7.59 -40.19
CA ARG A 425 -29.75 -8.35 -40.57
C ARG A 425 -30.04 -8.13 -42.05
N GLY A 426 -29.40 -8.94 -42.90
CA GLY A 426 -29.87 -9.27 -44.25
C GLY A 426 -30.89 -10.42 -44.19
N GLY A 427 -32.07 -10.22 -44.78
CA GLY A 427 -33.20 -11.14 -44.65
C GLY A 427 -33.17 -12.37 -45.58
N ARG A 428 -33.95 -13.40 -45.19
CA ARG A 428 -34.87 -14.15 -46.05
C ARG A 428 -35.71 -15.16 -45.25
N SER A 429 -37.02 -14.91 -45.30
CA SER A 429 -38.16 -15.85 -45.45
C SER A 429 -37.96 -17.35 -45.18
N SER A 430 -38.80 -17.93 -44.32
CA SER A 430 -39.74 -19.01 -44.71
C SER A 430 -40.70 -19.43 -43.56
N TYR A 431 -41.99 -19.16 -43.78
CA TYR A 431 -43.21 -19.96 -43.55
C TYR A 431 -43.55 -20.75 -42.25
N SER A 432 -44.86 -20.67 -41.94
CA SER A 432 -45.74 -21.53 -41.10
C SER A 432 -45.53 -21.52 -39.59
N ASP A 433 -46.53 -21.55 -38.71
CA ASP A 433 -48.00 -21.59 -38.75
C ASP A 433 -48.40 -21.34 -37.27
N ASP A 434 -49.32 -20.44 -36.90
CA ASP A 434 -50.78 -20.59 -36.90
C ASP A 434 -51.31 -20.67 -35.45
N ARG A 435 -52.43 -19.95 -35.21
CA ARG A 435 -53.35 -19.96 -34.03
C ARG A 435 -52.82 -19.35 -32.70
N GLY A 436 -53.55 -18.51 -31.96
CA GLY A 436 -54.93 -18.05 -32.01
C GLY A 436 -55.43 -17.70 -30.60
N GLY A 437 -56.29 -16.69 -30.47
CA GLY A 437 -57.22 -16.46 -29.32
C GLY A 437 -56.65 -15.70 -28.10
N ARG A 438 -56.93 -14.40 -27.89
CA ARG A 438 -58.14 -13.73 -27.36
C ARG A 438 -58.59 -14.10 -25.94
N SER A 439 -58.73 -13.02 -25.14
CA SER A 439 -59.71 -12.80 -24.06
C SER A 439 -59.50 -13.57 -22.75
N SER A 440 -59.92 -13.15 -21.57
CA SER A 440 -60.35 -11.87 -20.98
C SER A 440 -60.66 -12.17 -19.51
N SER A 441 -60.38 -11.21 -18.63
CA SER A 441 -61.24 -10.78 -17.52
C SER A 441 -61.74 -11.76 -16.43
N ARG A 442 -61.55 -11.24 -15.20
CA ARG A 442 -62.42 -11.30 -13.99
C ARG A 442 -62.39 -12.55 -13.12
N GLY A 443 -62.29 -12.30 -11.81
CA GLY A 443 -62.78 -13.22 -10.78
C GLY A 443 -62.24 -12.92 -9.39
N ARG A 444 -63.04 -12.23 -8.57
CA ARG A 444 -62.85 -12.00 -7.12
C ARG A 444 -63.14 -13.26 -6.29
N SER A 445 -62.88 -13.12 -4.98
CA SER A 445 -63.35 -13.89 -3.79
C SER A 445 -62.35 -14.91 -3.26
N SER A 446 -61.81 -14.75 -2.04
CA SER A 446 -62.45 -14.71 -0.69
C SER A 446 -62.50 -16.10 -0.07
N GLY A 447 -61.91 -16.21 1.13
CA GLY A 447 -62.29 -17.16 2.17
C GLY A 447 -61.46 -18.43 2.22
N GLY A 448 -60.84 -18.70 3.38
CA GLY A 448 -60.17 -19.99 3.60
C GLY A 448 -59.31 -20.04 4.86
N ASP A 449 -59.95 -19.88 6.01
CA ASP A 449 -59.42 -20.20 7.34
C ASP A 449 -59.12 -21.72 7.45
N ARG A 450 -57.97 -22.11 8.04
CA ARG A 450 -57.73 -23.39 8.75
C ARG A 450 -56.26 -23.55 9.20
N GLY A 451 -56.05 -23.32 10.49
CA GLY A 451 -55.67 -24.38 11.44
C GLY A 451 -54.36 -25.18 11.27
N ARG A 452 -53.44 -24.91 12.21
CA ARG A 452 -52.63 -25.84 13.05
C ARG A 452 -51.66 -26.84 12.40
N SER A 453 -50.37 -26.68 12.74
CA SER A 453 -49.51 -27.66 13.45
C SER A 453 -48.16 -26.97 13.73
N SER A 454 -47.77 -26.68 14.98
CA SER A 454 -47.14 -27.55 15.99
C SER A 454 -45.74 -28.07 15.63
N GLY A 455 -44.79 -27.88 16.56
CA GLY A 455 -43.36 -28.22 16.48
C GLY A 455 -42.50 -26.98 16.68
N GLY A 456 -42.15 -26.58 17.90
CA GLY A 456 -41.07 -27.18 18.69
C GLY A 456 -39.74 -26.62 18.19
N GLY A 457 -38.94 -25.84 18.90
CA GLY A 457 -38.79 -25.53 20.30
C GLY A 457 -37.29 -25.34 20.48
N ASP A 458 -36.81 -24.22 21.02
CA ASP A 458 -35.52 -24.27 21.73
C ASP A 458 -35.36 -23.15 22.76
N ARG A 459 -34.80 -23.55 23.90
CA ARG A 459 -34.69 -22.79 25.14
C ARG A 459 -33.38 -22.02 25.15
N SER A 460 -33.43 -20.68 25.11
CA SER A 460 -32.27 -19.85 25.46
C SER A 460 -32.18 -19.68 26.98
N ARG A 461 -31.12 -20.28 27.55
CA ARG A 461 -30.62 -20.14 28.92
C ARG A 461 -30.30 -18.69 29.28
N SER A 462 -30.72 -18.30 30.48
CA SER A 462 -30.26 -17.14 31.24
C SER A 462 -29.30 -17.58 32.37
N LYS A 463 -28.62 -16.59 32.97
CA LYS A 463 -27.66 -16.60 34.12
C LYS A 463 -26.19 -16.76 33.66
N ARG A 464 -25.29 -15.77 33.77
CA ARG A 464 -25.00 -14.70 34.75
C ARG A 464 -24.50 -15.22 36.11
N ARG A 465 -23.26 -14.81 36.42
CA ARG A 465 -22.51 -14.79 37.69
C ARG A 465 -21.74 -16.07 38.10
N SER A 466 -20.41 -16.00 38.00
CA SER A 466 -19.49 -15.77 39.12
C SER A 466 -18.28 -15.03 38.59
#